data_AF-A0A0G4MYJ5-F1
#
_entry.id   AF-A0A0G4MYJ5-F1
#
_cell.length_a   1.000
_cell.length_b   1.000
_cell.length_c   1.000
_cell.angle_alpha   90.00
_cell.angle_beta   90.00
_cell.angle_gamma   90.00
#
_symmetry.space_group_name_H-M   'P 1'
#
loop_
_entity.id
_entity.type
_entity.pdbx_description
1 polymer ?
#
loop_
_entity_poly.entity_id
_entity_poly.type
_entity_poly.pdbx_seq_one_letter_code
_entity_poly.pdbx_strand_id
1 'polypeptide(L)'
;QTYPEGSNQQQVTCYHHKDTNNDWFFYPNRDEEPYDAEAEPRYIADGTTIRLIHAQTGRNLHSHEIAAPMTKSDKEVSCYGNLTVG
;
A
#
# COMPACT_ATOMS: atom_id res chain seq x y z
N GLN A 1 8.23 -2.65 -11.46
CA GLN A 1 7.77 -1.81 -12.58
C GLN A 1 7.11 -0.54 -12.04
N THR A 2 7.31 0.60 -12.70
CA THR A 2 6.62 1.87 -12.40
C THR A 2 5.64 2.23 -13.50
N TYR A 3 4.67 3.11 -13.21
CA TYR A 3 3.84 3.69 -14.26
C TYR A 3 4.71 4.48 -15.25
N PRO A 4 4.48 4.35 -16.57
CA PRO A 4 5.24 5.08 -17.60
C PRO A 4 4.79 6.55 -17.73
N GLU A 5 3.59 6.86 -17.23
CA GLU A 5 2.98 8.19 -17.17
C GLU A 5 2.32 8.36 -15.80
N GLY A 6 1.82 9.55 -15.47
CA GLY A 6 1.23 9.80 -14.15
C GLY A 6 2.30 10.03 -13.08
N SER A 7 2.22 9.34 -11.95
CA SER A 7 3.11 9.61 -10.80
C SER A 7 4.53 9.09 -10.94
N ASN A 8 4.77 8.19 -11.91
CA ASN A 8 5.99 7.37 -12.01
C ASN A 8 6.28 6.51 -10.77
N GLN A 9 5.30 6.31 -9.87
CA GLN A 9 5.40 5.41 -8.73
C GLN A 9 5.20 3.94 -9.15
N GLN A 10 5.40 2.99 -8.22
CA GLN A 10 5.24 1.58 -8.55
C GLN A 10 3.78 1.26 -8.88
N GLN A 11 3.59 0.48 -9.95
CA GLN A 11 2.26 0.03 -10.35
C GLN A 11 1.67 -0.92 -9.31
N VAL A 12 0.37 -0.80 -9.08
CA VAL A 12 -0.44 -1.78 -8.34
C VAL A 12 -1.52 -2.29 -9.27
N THR A 13 -1.71 -3.61 -9.32
CA THR A 13 -2.69 -4.27 -10.17
C THR A 13 -3.32 -5.46 -9.43
N CYS A 14 -4.44 -5.96 -9.94
CA CYS A 14 -5.01 -7.23 -9.49
C CYS A 14 -4.47 -8.37 -10.36
N TYR A 15 -3.97 -9.42 -9.72
CA TYR A 15 -3.50 -10.63 -10.39
C TYR A 15 -4.11 -11.86 -9.73
N HIS A 16 -4.58 -12.82 -10.54
CA HIS A 16 -5.45 -13.90 -10.07
C HIS A 16 -4.74 -15.24 -9.85
N HIS A 17 -3.49 -15.37 -10.27
CA HIS A 17 -2.68 -16.56 -9.97
C HIS A 17 -1.90 -16.37 -8.68
N LYS A 18 -1.63 -17.48 -8.00
CA LYS A 18 -0.79 -17.48 -6.79
C LYS A 18 0.63 -17.03 -7.16
N ASP A 19 1.05 -15.93 -6.55
CA ASP A 19 2.36 -15.32 -6.74
C ASP A 19 2.72 -14.57 -5.45
N THR A 20 4.00 -14.53 -5.08
CA THR A 20 4.44 -13.84 -3.86
C THR A 20 4.31 -12.32 -3.95
N ASN A 21 4.12 -11.75 -5.16
CA ASN A 21 3.74 -10.34 -5.35
C ASN A 21 2.27 -10.07 -4.97
N ASN A 22 1.49 -11.09 -4.63
CA ASN A 22 0.15 -10.90 -4.07
C ASN A 22 0.16 -10.79 -2.54
N ASP A 23 1.33 -10.91 -1.90
CA ASP A 23 1.43 -10.90 -0.44
C ASP A 23 1.50 -9.46 0.10
N TRP A 24 0.62 -9.16 1.07
CA TRP A 24 0.51 -7.87 1.75
C TRP A 24 0.47 -8.06 3.26
N PHE A 25 0.94 -7.06 4.00
CA PHE A 25 0.79 -7.01 5.45
C PHE A 25 0.15 -5.71 5.91
N PHE A 26 -0.63 -5.82 6.97
CA PHE A 26 -1.16 -4.69 7.69
C PHE A 26 -0.07 -4.06 8.55
N TYR A 27 -0.05 -2.74 8.61
CA TYR A 27 0.85 -1.99 9.47
C TYR A 27 0.10 -0.81 10.12
N PRO A 28 0.39 -0.43 11.37
CA PRO A 28 -0.25 0.69 12.04
C PRO A 28 -0.18 2.00 11.23
N ASN A 29 -1.14 2.89 11.44
CA ASN A 29 -1.10 4.23 10.84
C ASN A 29 0.17 4.98 11.29
N ARG A 30 0.58 6.02 10.54
CA ARG A 30 1.80 6.80 10.85
C ARG A 30 1.74 7.52 12.20
N ASP A 31 0.54 7.85 12.66
CA ASP A 31 0.31 8.54 13.94
C ASP A 31 0.17 7.58 15.14
N GLU A 32 0.24 6.27 14.90
CA GLU A 32 0.15 5.24 15.94
C GLU A 32 1.53 4.64 16.26
N GLU A 33 1.62 3.92 17.38
CA GLU A 33 2.83 3.19 17.73
C GLU A 33 3.17 2.15 16.63
N PRO A 34 4.46 2.03 16.25
CA PRO A 34 4.90 1.01 15.31
C PRO A 34 4.55 -0.40 15.78
N TYR A 35 4.42 -1.33 14.84
CA TYR A 35 4.24 -2.74 15.16
C TYR A 35 5.44 -3.26 15.98
N ASP A 36 5.16 -3.90 17.11
CA ASP A 36 6.11 -4.61 17.95
C ASP A 36 5.71 -6.09 18.01
N ALA A 37 6.66 -6.98 17.68
CA ALA A 37 6.43 -8.42 17.65
C ALA A 37 6.40 -9.07 19.05
N GLU A 38 6.95 -8.39 20.06
CA GLU A 38 6.99 -8.86 21.45
C GLU A 38 5.79 -8.38 22.28
N ALA A 39 5.03 -7.41 21.76
CA ALA A 39 3.84 -6.90 22.40
C ALA A 39 2.63 -7.85 22.26
N GLU A 40 1.57 -7.59 23.04
CA GLU A 40 0.32 -8.34 22.88
C GLU A 40 -0.29 -8.11 21.48
N PRO A 41 -0.87 -9.16 20.84
CA PRO A 41 -1.46 -9.03 19.51
C PRO A 41 -2.57 -7.98 19.45
N ARG A 42 -2.40 -7.00 18.55
CA ARG A 42 -3.44 -6.02 18.23
C ARG A 42 -4.31 -6.52 17.08
N TYR A 43 -5.60 -6.68 17.34
CA TYR A 43 -6.58 -7.03 16.32
C TYR A 43 -7.04 -5.79 15.53
N ILE A 44 -7.26 -5.96 14.23
CA ILE A 44 -7.79 -4.91 13.36
C ILE A 44 -9.31 -4.97 13.39
N ALA A 45 -9.94 -3.88 13.81
CA ALA A 45 -11.39 -3.73 13.82
C ALA A 45 -11.87 -2.94 12.59
N ASP A 46 -13.15 -3.08 12.27
CA ASP A 46 -13.81 -2.23 11.27
C ASP A 46 -13.64 -0.73 11.62
N GLY A 47 -13.45 0.09 10.59
CA GLY A 47 -13.15 1.52 10.74
C GLY A 47 -11.73 1.87 11.17
N THR A 48 -10.87 0.88 11.46
CA THR A 48 -9.46 1.15 11.81
C THR A 48 -8.68 1.66 10.60
N THR A 49 -7.97 2.78 10.77
CA THR A 49 -7.05 3.29 9.75
C THR A 49 -5.72 2.55 9.84
N ILE A 50 -5.29 1.98 8.72
CA ILE A 50 -4.11 1.12 8.60
C ILE A 50 -3.31 1.46 7.36
N ARG A 51 -2.08 0.98 7.30
CA ARG A 51 -1.28 0.92 6.07
C ARG A 51 -1.25 -0.50 5.54
N LEU A 52 -1.38 -0.65 4.22
CA LEU A 52 -1.12 -1.89 3.51
C LEU A 52 0.27 -1.82 2.90
N ILE A 53 1.14 -2.76 3.26
CA ILE A 53 2.51 -2.80 2.77
C ILE A 53 2.69 -4.04 1.88
N HIS A 54 3.23 -3.83 0.69
CA HIS A 54 3.49 -4.91 -0.26
C HIS A 54 4.75 -5.69 0.16
N ALA A 55 4.60 -6.98 0.47
CA ALA A 55 5.63 -7.78 1.15
C ALA A 55 6.96 -7.83 0.39
N GLN A 56 6.92 -7.99 -0.94
CA GLN A 56 8.14 -8.10 -1.75
C GLN A 56 8.93 -6.80 -1.88
N THR A 57 8.29 -5.64 -1.66
CA THR A 57 8.90 -4.34 -1.98
C THR A 57 8.98 -3.39 -0.79
N GLY A 58 8.27 -3.66 0.30
CA GLY A 58 8.18 -2.81 1.47
C GLY A 58 7.48 -1.46 1.22
N ARG A 59 6.82 -1.27 0.08
CA ARG A 59 6.13 -0.02 -0.28
C ARG A 59 4.68 -0.01 0.22
N ASN A 60 4.18 1.17 0.55
CA ASN A 60 2.80 1.36 1.01
C ASN A 60 1.85 1.44 -0.19
N LEU A 61 0.66 0.86 -0.07
CA LEU A 61 -0.47 1.19 -0.93
C LEU A 61 -0.81 2.68 -0.74
N HIS A 62 -0.94 3.40 -1.84
CA HIS A 62 -1.08 4.84 -1.85
C HIS A 62 -1.99 5.31 -3.00
N SER A 63 -2.61 6.48 -2.81
CA SER A 63 -3.35 7.19 -3.87
C SER A 63 -3.22 8.70 -3.65
N HIS A 64 -3.43 9.46 -4.72
CA HIS A 64 -3.19 10.91 -4.76
C HIS A 64 -4.05 11.57 -5.85
N GLU A 65 -4.00 12.91 -5.95
CA GLU A 65 -4.75 13.71 -6.94
C GLU A 65 -4.15 13.63 -8.37
N ILE A 66 -3.85 12.42 -8.86
CA ILE A 66 -3.45 12.15 -10.25
C ILE A 66 -4.50 11.20 -10.83
N ALA A 67 -4.96 11.48 -12.05
CA ALA A 67 -5.97 10.66 -12.70
C ALA A 67 -5.48 9.24 -12.97
N ALA A 68 -6.33 8.24 -12.76
CA ALA A 68 -5.98 6.83 -12.98
C ALA A 68 -5.54 6.56 -14.45
N PRO A 69 -4.73 5.52 -14.70
CA PRO A 69 -4.21 5.26 -16.03
C PRO A 69 -5.31 4.96 -17.06
N MET A 70 -6.40 4.30 -16.66
CA MET A 70 -7.53 3.95 -17.54
C MET A 70 -8.75 4.85 -17.32
N THR A 71 -9.31 4.85 -16.11
CA THR A 71 -10.52 5.62 -15.78
C THR A 71 -10.16 7.03 -15.31
N LYS A 72 -10.16 8.00 -16.23
CA LYS A 72 -9.68 9.37 -15.93
C LYS A 72 -10.51 10.15 -14.90
N SER A 73 -11.72 9.69 -14.56
CA SER A 73 -12.52 10.24 -13.47
C SER A 73 -12.05 9.80 -12.08
N ASP A 74 -11.25 8.73 -12.01
CA ASP A 74 -10.78 8.14 -10.75
C ASP A 74 -9.33 8.56 -10.48
N LYS A 75 -8.85 8.26 -9.27
CA LYS A 75 -7.47 8.54 -8.85
C LYS A 75 -6.56 7.34 -9.09
N GLU A 76 -5.31 7.62 -9.46
CA GLU A 76 -4.27 6.61 -9.56
C GLU A 76 -4.02 5.97 -8.20
N VAL A 77 -3.84 4.64 -8.21
CA VAL A 77 -3.44 3.84 -7.05
C VAL A 77 -2.06 3.27 -7.35
N SER A 78 -1.14 3.43 -6.42
CA SER A 78 0.26 3.10 -6.59
C SER A 78 0.86 2.51 -5.31
N CYS A 79 2.10 2.01 -5.43
CA CYS A 79 2.94 1.66 -4.29
C CYS A 79 4.04 2.72 -4.11
N TYR A 80 4.08 3.37 -2.95
CA TYR A 80 5.01 4.47 -2.67
C TYR A 80 5.62 4.41 -1.26
N GLY A 81 6.83 5.01 -1.16
CA GLY A 81 7.54 5.14 0.11
C GLY A 81 7.92 3.80 0.73
N ASN A 82 7.99 3.79 2.06
CA ASN A 82 8.28 2.64 2.91
C ASN A 82 7.72 2.91 4.34
N LEU A 83 8.21 2.21 5.36
CA LEU A 83 7.74 2.42 6.74
C LEU A 83 7.94 3.85 7.24
N THR A 84 8.99 4.55 6.81
CA THR A 84 9.36 5.91 7.27
C THR A 84 8.97 7.01 6.28
N VAL A 85 8.88 6.71 4.99
CA VAL A 85 8.55 7.68 3.92
C VAL A 85 7.18 7.37 3.33
N GLY A 86 6.37 8.39 3.06
CA GLY A 86 5.03 8.26 2.49
C GLY A 86 4.64 9.47 1.67
#